data_AF-A0A3N2NAX0-F1
#
_entry.id   AF-A0A3N2NAX0-F1
#
_cell.length_a   1.000
_cell.length_b   1.000
_cell.length_c   1.000
_cell.angle_alpha   90.00
_cell.angle_beta   90.00
_cell.angle_gamma   90.00
#
_symmetry.space_group_name_H-M   'P 1'
#
loop_
_entity.id
_entity.type
_entity.pdbx_description
1 polymer ?
#
loop_
_entity_poly.entity_id
_entity_poly.type
_entity_poly.pdbx_seq_one_letter_code
_entity_poly.pdbx_strand_id
1 'polypeptide(L)' 'MSCDIKTVGDLRRFIANLSDDYEIEMRIRRRLTDEELKYMPYPYPYETEYTTLEFDDIGVSDKVLCLGVELNKNDK' A
#
# COMPACT_ATOMS: atom_id res chain seq x y z
N MET A 1 -2.52 3.15 -16.41
CA MET A 1 -1.13 2.68 -16.27
C MET A 1 -0.93 2.31 -14.82
N SER A 2 -0.80 1.02 -14.48
CA SER A 2 -0.25 0.65 -13.17
C SER A 2 1.26 0.76 -13.30
N CYS A 3 1.89 1.55 -12.43
CA CYS A 3 3.33 1.61 -12.37
C CYS A 3 3.73 0.91 -11.07
N ASP A 4 4.20 -0.32 -11.19
CA ASP A 4 4.65 -1.09 -10.04
C ASP A 4 5.95 -0.46 -9.50
N ILE A 5 6.00 -0.16 -8.21
CA ILE A 5 7.23 0.24 -7.52
C ILE A 5 7.86 -1.03 -6.98
N LYS A 6 8.97 -1.48 -7.58
CA LYS A 6 9.64 -2.74 -7.19
C LYS A 6 11.00 -2.50 -6.54
N THR A 7 11.63 -1.36 -6.84
CA THR A 7 12.95 -1.02 -6.32
C THR A 7 12.95 0.36 -5.64
N VAL A 8 13.96 0.60 -4.79
CA VAL A 8 14.20 1.94 -4.21
C VAL A 8 14.45 2.99 -5.30
N GLY A 9 15.01 2.58 -6.45
CA GLY A 9 15.20 3.47 -7.60
C GLY A 9 13.88 3.92 -8.24
N ASP A 10 12.90 3.02 -8.32
CA ASP A 10 11.55 3.37 -8.78
C ASP A 10 10.91 4.36 -7.82
N LEU A 11 10.92 4.05 -6.53
CA LEU A 11 10.36 4.92 -5.48
C LEU A 11 10.98 6.31 -5.55
N ARG A 12 12.32 6.40 -5.61
CA ARG A 12 13.05 7.67 -5.71
C ARG A 12 12.64 8.48 -6.93
N ARG A 13 12.45 7.84 -8.09
CA ARG A 13 11.95 8.53 -9.30
C ARG A 13 10.54 9.05 -9.14
N PHE A 14 9.67 8.29 -8.46
CA PHE A 14 8.28 8.68 -8.23
C PHE A 14 8.15 9.91 -7.34
N ILE A 15 8.95 9.99 -6.28
CA ILE A 15 8.87 11.05 -5.29
C ILE A 15 9.84 12.21 -5.55
N ALA A 16 10.62 12.17 -6.64
CA ALA A 16 11.76 13.07 -6.87
C ALA A 16 11.43 14.57 -6.83
N ASN A 17 10.19 14.95 -7.15
CA ASN A 17 9.74 16.34 -7.19
C ASN A 17 8.73 16.68 -6.09
N LEU A 18 8.51 15.77 -5.13
CA LEU A 18 7.66 16.04 -3.98
C LEU A 18 8.45 16.80 -2.92
N SER A 19 7.76 17.66 -2.20
CA SER A 19 8.33 18.37 -1.05
C SER A 19 8.37 17.44 0.17
N ASP A 20 9.31 17.67 1.08
CA ASP A 20 9.55 16.81 2.26
C ASP A 20 8.39 16.85 3.28
N ASP A 21 7.44 17.78 3.16
CA ASP A 21 6.27 17.94 4.02
C ASP A 21 5.05 17.09 3.58
N TYR A 22 5.18 16.30 2.51
CA TYR A 22 4.14 15.37 2.08
C TYR A 22 4.06 14.17 3.02
N GLU A 23 2.85 13.88 3.52
CA GLU A 23 2.58 12.67 4.29
C GLU A 23 2.47 11.43 3.38
N ILE A 24 2.99 10.29 3.85
CA ILE A 24 2.84 8.99 3.19
C ILE A 24 1.62 8.29 3.78
N GLU A 25 0.60 8.03 2.96
CA GLU A 25 -0.57 7.22 3.32
C GLU A 25 -0.51 5.86 2.60
N MET A 26 -0.57 4.77 3.37
CA MET A 26 -0.61 3.41 2.82
C MET A 26 -2.03 2.85 2.85
N ARG A 27 -2.44 2.20 1.76
CA ARG A 27 -3.77 1.58 1.63
C ARG A 27 -3.64 0.13 1.16
N ILE A 28 -4.15 -0.80 1.94
CA ILE A 28 -4.31 -2.20 1.52
C ILE A 28 -5.68 -2.35 0.87
N ARG A 29 -5.71 -2.93 -0.33
CA ARG A 29 -6.94 -3.07 -1.12
C ARG A 29 -7.20 -4.54 -1.44
N ARG A 30 -8.33 -5.06 -0.97
CA ARG A 30 -8.84 -6.38 -1.35
C ARG A 30 -9.91 -6.21 -2.42
N ARG A 31 -9.73 -6.85 -3.58
CA ARG A 31 -10.78 -6.86 -4.61
C ARG A 31 -11.96 -7.68 -4.12
N LEU A 32 -13.16 -7.12 -4.26
CA LEU A 32 -14.42 -7.77 -3.93
C LEU A 32 -14.90 -8.63 -5.09
N THR A 33 -15.60 -9.70 -4.77
CA THR A 33 -16.30 -10.54 -5.75
C THR A 33 -17.59 -9.88 -6.23
N ASP A 34 -18.09 -10.28 -7.40
CA ASP A 34 -19.35 -9.76 -7.95
C ASP A 34 -20.54 -10.02 -7.01
N GLU A 35 -20.50 -11.12 -6.24
CA GLU A 35 -21.51 -11.45 -5.24
C GLU A 35 -21.48 -10.47 -4.06
N GLU A 36 -20.30 -10.17 -3.52
CA GLU A 36 -20.13 -9.16 -2.44
C GLU A 36 -20.59 -7.78 -2.91
N LEU A 37 -20.30 -7.41 -4.16
CA LEU A 37 -20.68 -6.12 -4.74
C LEU A 37 -22.19 -5.97 -4.94
N LYS A 38 -22.91 -7.06 -5.20
CA LYS A 38 -24.36 -7.05 -5.46
C LYS A 38 -25.18 -6.51 -4.29
N TYR A 39 -24.68 -6.67 -3.07
CA TYR A 39 -25.36 -6.24 -1.85
C TYR A 39 -24.89 -4.87 -1.35
N MET A 40 -23.95 -4.22 -2.04
CA MET A 40 -23.48 -2.90 -1.65
C MET A 40 -24.36 -1.78 -2.23
N PRO A 41 -24.65 -0.72 -1.45
CA PRO A 41 -25.39 0.44 -1.96
C PRO A 41 -24.64 1.20 -3.06
N TYR A 42 -23.31 1.05 -3.12
CA TYR A 42 -22.47 1.54 -4.19
C TYR A 42 -21.40 0.50 -4.54
N PRO A 43 -21.30 0.02 -5.79
CA PRO A 43 -20.46 -1.11 -6.17
C PRO A 43 -18.99 -0.68 -6.36
N TYR A 44 -18.35 -0.24 -5.28
CA TYR A 44 -16.92 0.06 -5.29
C TYR A 44 -16.12 -1.26 -5.24
N PRO A 45 -15.23 -1.55 -6.20
CA PRO A 45 -14.66 -2.89 -6.41
C PRO A 45 -13.63 -3.34 -5.37
N TYR A 46 -13.34 -2.52 -4.35
CA TYR A 46 -12.31 -2.81 -3.36
C TYR A 46 -12.79 -2.53 -1.94
N GLU A 47 -12.55 -3.47 -1.04
CA GLU A 47 -12.44 -3.17 0.38
C GLU A 47 -11.07 -2.53 0.63
N THR A 48 -11.03 -1.39 1.33
CA THR A 48 -9.81 -0.60 1.52
C THR A 48 -9.56 -0.37 3.00
N GLU A 49 -8.38 -0.75 3.47
CA GLU A 49 -7.89 -0.48 4.81
C GLU A 49 -6.76 0.53 4.77
N TYR A 50 -6.77 1.47 5.71
CA TYR A 50 -5.75 2.49 5.89
C TYR A 50 -4.79 2.02 6.97
N THR A 51 -3.50 2.17 6.70
CA THR A 51 -2.44 1.62 7.55
C THR A 51 -1.20 2.49 7.50
N THR A 52 -0.33 2.28 8.47
CA THR A 52 0.99 2.90 8.53
C THR A 52 2.00 2.01 7.80
N LEU A 53 2.94 2.66 7.12
CA LEU A 53 4.10 2.01 6.53
C LEU A 53 5.25 2.08 7.53
N GLU A 54 5.82 0.94 7.89
CA GLU A 54 6.89 0.84 8.87
C GLU A 54 8.21 0.46 8.21
N PHE A 55 9.31 0.90 8.82
CA PHE A 55 10.64 0.45 8.44
C PHE A 55 11.00 -0.77 9.30
N ASP A 56 11.30 -1.88 8.66
CA ASP A 56 11.65 -3.13 9.36
C ASP A 56 13.17 -3.34 9.38
N ASP A 57 13.80 -3.42 8.20
CA ASP A 57 15.23 -3.74 8.06
C ASP A 57 15.79 -3.37 6.67
N ILE A 58 17.12 -3.38 6.53
CA ILE A 58 17.85 -3.32 5.26
C ILE A 58 18.74 -4.56 5.13
N GLY A 59 18.32 -5.50 4.28
CA GLY A 59 19.12 -6.65 3.90
C GLY A 59 20.26 -6.25 2.97
N VAL A 60 21.42 -5.87 3.53
CA VAL A 60 22.58 -5.38 2.75
C VAL A 60 23.16 -6.45 1.80
N SER A 61 23.17 -7.73 2.21
CA SER A 61 23.65 -8.84 1.37
C SER A 61 22.78 -9.05 0.13
N ASP A 62 21.47 -8.99 0.34
CA ASP A 62 20.46 -9.35 -0.68
C ASP A 62 19.90 -8.12 -1.40
N LYS A 63 20.33 -6.92 -0.97
CA LYS A 63 19.96 -5.60 -1.48
C LYS A 63 18.44 -5.34 -1.45
N VAL A 64 17.82 -5.65 -0.31
CA VAL A 64 16.37 -5.49 -0.08
C VAL A 64 16.10 -4.44 1.01
N LEU A 65 15.21 -3.49 0.73
CA LEU A 65 14.60 -2.61 1.73
C LEU A 65 13.30 -3.26 2.20
N CYS A 66 13.24 -3.63 3.48
CA CYS A 66 12.06 -4.24 4.08
C CYS A 66 11.18 -3.17 4.71
N LEU A 67 9.96 -3.05 4.19
CA LEU A 67 8.93 -2.16 4.74
C LEU A 67 7.75 -3.00 5.18
N GLY A 68 7.36 -2.82 6.44
CA GLY A 68 6.28 -3.53 7.09
C GLY A 68 4.95 -2.79 6.97
N VAL A 69 3.86 -3.56 7.00
CA VAL A 69 2.50 -3.03 7.12
C VAL A 69 1.73 -3.94 8.06
N GLU A 70 1.21 -3.40 9.15
CA GLU A 70 0.39 -4.14 10.10
C GLU A 70 -1.10 -3.94 9.81
N LEU A 71 -1.81 -5.03 9.54
CA LEU A 71 -3.26 -5.02 9.42
C LEU A 71 -3.88 -5.04 10.81
N ASN A 72 -4.59 -3.97 11.15
CA ASN A 72 -5.40 -3.96 12.37
C ASN A 72 -6.50 -5.01 12.24
N LYS A 73 -6.40 -6.10 13.01
CA LYS A 73 -7.51 -7.04 13.16
C LYS A 73 -8.63 -6.33 13.90
N ASN A 74 -9.59 -5.81 13.16
CA ASN A 74 -10.91 -5.55 13.73
C ASN A 74 -11.56 -6.92 13.98
N ASP A 75 -11.34 -7.48 15.18
CA ASP A 75 -12.15 -8.59 15.69
C ASP A 75 -13.60 -8.09 15.78
N LYS A 76 -14.38 -8.35 14.73
CA LYS A 76 -15.83 -8.18 14.71
C LYS A 76 -16.52 -9.53 14.83
#